data_AF-A0A0E2BFP6-F1
#
_entry.id   AF-A0A0E2BFP6-F1
#
_cell.length_a   1.000
_cell.length_b   1.000
_cell.length_c   1.000
_cell.angle_alpha   90.00
_cell.angle_beta   90.00
_cell.angle_gamma   90.00
#
_symmetry.space_group_name_H-M   'P 1'
#
loop_
_entity.id
_entity.type
_entity.pdbx_description
1 polymer ?
#
loop_
_entity_poly.entity_id
_entity_poly.type
_entity_poly.pdbx_seq_one_letter_code
_entity_poly.pdbx_strand_id
1 'polypeptide(L)'
;MQLSVIRIGDSKSVNIIFNRDSISRMPTKNVDALVLQYLKAANDSNLVTQIDFEGFANYFKSNLYALLPEILSRLCVKTSFEVKVKLLNYLLEIYNSPVREKFMNVDKFTDRLINSFSKIEQINLIDILLKFPNLGNDTHFLKYENPLSYAESEKKLPIEFNRPKLNSELVDSLFKSARLLKGGERSWIICTLLFLEKNDLLSKGLREELGSILWKNTDSTGFPVDINYHKFAFLFLPHPEEINPERLFKEYIKNASFPIQGKSADKDGISIGTREISLCIDLVGARNQINWAKDEIIELSSRLFEWWDFDKIYLEKYSKRKEDDRYKEFKFRFSKMLDVFVFVIAPKLDFEYEAELKNKIVSLIEELKKFSIPTLRLEAAFVKNKICELENVLIGIENQINSPDIETITDASNAIYRLLDINIENSENIFSTKLIDFEAQMVFWRKPVGLSNSINSICLIIENFSDKVNEMHLNKIIQGLENLIYETSVLNEIDIYDDYQKLEIRKDSARLSFKLFNLYLDRGAEIPPTLNAWKSICQSEEEFSDIKLQWQ
;
A
#
# COMPACT_ATOMS: atom_id res chain seq x y z
N MET A 1 9.24 9.00 -35.72
CA MET A 1 9.73 7.76 -35.07
C MET A 1 8.74 7.22 -34.04
N GLN A 2 8.13 8.05 -33.18
CA GLN A 2 7.30 7.57 -32.05
C GLN A 2 5.89 7.05 -32.44
N LEU A 3 5.20 7.66 -33.41
CA LEU A 3 3.99 7.04 -34.02
C LEU A 3 4.32 5.77 -34.84
N SER A 4 5.58 5.62 -35.26
CA SER A 4 6.05 4.43 -35.98
C SER A 4 6.06 3.17 -35.09
N VAL A 5 6.23 3.32 -33.78
CA VAL A 5 6.19 2.21 -32.80
C VAL A 5 4.81 1.55 -32.81
N ILE A 6 3.74 2.36 -32.81
CA ILE A 6 2.36 1.86 -32.91
C ILE A 6 2.12 1.20 -34.28
N ARG A 7 2.69 1.76 -35.36
CA ARG A 7 2.58 1.15 -36.69
C ARG A 7 3.23 -0.23 -36.77
N ILE A 8 4.31 -0.46 -36.03
CA ILE A 8 5.04 -1.74 -36.00
C ILE A 8 4.39 -2.75 -35.03
N GLY A 9 3.68 -2.28 -34.00
CA GLY A 9 2.97 -3.15 -33.06
C GLY A 9 3.88 -3.82 -32.01
N ASP A 10 5.13 -3.35 -31.85
CA ASP A 10 6.09 -3.97 -30.93
C ASP A 10 5.96 -3.44 -29.49
N SER A 11 5.37 -4.26 -28.63
CA SER A 11 5.23 -3.97 -27.19
C SER A 11 6.57 -3.89 -26.45
N LYS A 12 7.64 -4.55 -26.92
CA LYS A 12 8.97 -4.44 -26.33
C LYS A 12 9.58 -3.07 -26.60
N SER A 13 9.37 -2.52 -27.80
CA SER A 13 9.77 -1.16 -28.13
C SER A 13 9.07 -0.12 -27.24
N VAL A 14 7.79 -0.31 -26.91
CA VAL A 14 7.09 0.56 -25.92
C VAL A 14 7.80 0.50 -24.57
N ASN A 15 8.23 -0.68 -24.14
CA ASN A 15 8.96 -0.84 -22.88
C ASN A 15 10.28 -0.07 -22.84
N ILE A 16 11.01 -0.02 -23.94
CA ILE A 16 12.31 0.63 -24.05
C ILE A 16 12.15 2.14 -24.24
N ILE A 17 11.25 2.58 -25.13
CA ILE A 17 11.13 3.99 -25.53
C ILE A 17 10.42 4.82 -24.46
N PHE A 18 9.46 4.22 -23.77
CA PHE A 18 8.66 4.89 -22.74
C PHE A 18 9.00 4.34 -21.35
N ASN A 19 10.24 3.97 -21.08
CA ASN A 19 10.65 3.68 -19.70
C ASN A 19 10.76 4.99 -18.89
N ARG A 20 10.86 4.85 -17.56
CA ARG A 20 10.96 6.01 -16.66
C ARG A 20 12.20 6.86 -16.93
N ASP A 21 13.35 6.26 -17.23
CA ASP A 21 14.57 6.99 -17.61
C ASP A 21 14.34 7.89 -18.83
N SER A 22 13.82 7.34 -19.93
CA SER A 22 13.54 8.10 -21.15
C SER A 22 12.58 9.26 -20.90
N ILE A 23 11.49 9.02 -20.14
CA ILE A 23 10.49 10.06 -19.83
C ILE A 23 11.08 11.14 -18.92
N SER A 24 11.93 10.75 -17.98
CA SER A 24 12.55 11.66 -17.02
C SER A 24 13.40 12.74 -17.71
N ARG A 25 14.06 12.37 -18.82
CA ARG A 25 14.89 13.25 -19.66
C ARG A 25 14.07 14.12 -20.63
N MET A 26 12.78 13.85 -20.81
CA MET A 26 11.91 14.65 -21.68
C MET A 26 11.31 15.82 -20.91
N PRO A 27 11.40 17.08 -21.40
CA PRO A 27 10.68 18.20 -20.81
C PRO A 27 9.17 17.94 -20.74
N THR A 28 8.49 18.36 -19.67
CA THR A 28 7.05 18.11 -19.48
C THR A 28 6.20 18.61 -20.65
N LYS A 29 6.53 19.78 -21.21
CA LYS A 29 5.87 20.30 -22.43
C LYS A 29 5.95 19.36 -23.63
N ASN A 30 7.04 18.59 -23.77
CA ASN A 30 7.23 17.65 -24.86
C ASN A 30 6.42 16.36 -24.58
N VAL A 31 6.34 15.93 -23.33
CA VAL A 31 5.49 14.82 -22.90
C VAL A 31 4.02 15.16 -23.16
N ASP A 32 3.58 16.36 -22.76
CA ASP A 32 2.24 16.89 -23.02
C ASP A 32 1.91 16.90 -24.53
N ALA A 33 2.82 17.45 -25.35
CA ALA A 33 2.64 17.47 -26.80
C ALA A 33 2.52 16.06 -27.38
N LEU A 34 3.29 15.09 -26.88
CA LEU A 34 3.24 13.71 -27.32
C LEU A 34 1.91 13.04 -26.93
N VAL A 35 1.42 13.25 -25.71
CA VAL A 35 0.11 12.77 -25.27
C VAL A 35 -0.99 13.33 -26.18
N LEU A 36 -0.97 14.64 -26.45
CA LEU A 36 -1.97 15.27 -27.32
C LEU A 36 -1.94 14.72 -28.75
N GLN A 37 -0.76 14.39 -29.28
CA GLN A 37 -0.64 13.73 -30.59
C GLN A 37 -1.26 12.33 -30.57
N TYR A 38 -1.06 11.56 -29.51
CA TYR A 38 -1.64 10.23 -29.36
C TYR A 38 -3.17 10.27 -29.19
N LEU A 39 -3.69 11.22 -28.41
CA LEU A 39 -5.13 11.46 -28.29
C LEU A 39 -5.74 11.88 -29.63
N LYS A 40 -5.06 12.75 -30.39
CA LYS A 40 -5.50 13.12 -31.73
C LYS A 40 -5.57 11.90 -32.65
N ALA A 41 -4.53 11.05 -32.64
CA ALA A 41 -4.51 9.83 -33.46
C ALA A 41 -5.65 8.85 -33.09
N ALA A 42 -5.99 8.76 -31.80
CA ALA A 42 -7.12 7.97 -31.32
C ALA A 42 -8.46 8.49 -31.85
N ASN A 43 -8.67 9.80 -31.77
CA ASN A 43 -9.88 10.47 -32.25
C ASN A 43 -10.02 10.39 -33.77
N ASP A 44 -8.95 10.68 -34.52
CA ASP A 44 -8.94 10.59 -35.99
C ASP A 44 -9.22 9.16 -36.47
N SER A 45 -8.93 8.15 -35.65
CA SER A 45 -9.18 6.73 -35.93
C SER A 45 -10.52 6.20 -35.37
N ASN A 46 -11.35 7.06 -34.77
CA ASN A 46 -12.63 6.71 -34.14
C ASN A 46 -12.54 5.47 -33.21
N LEU A 47 -11.47 5.39 -32.41
CA LEU A 47 -11.17 4.19 -31.61
C LEU A 47 -12.29 3.82 -30.63
N VAL A 48 -12.98 4.82 -30.06
CA VAL A 48 -13.97 4.58 -29.00
C VAL A 48 -15.40 4.36 -29.53
N THR A 49 -15.68 4.63 -30.82
CA THR A 49 -17.05 4.59 -31.36
C THR A 49 -17.31 3.55 -32.45
N GLN A 50 -16.27 3.09 -33.15
CA GLN A 50 -16.45 2.30 -34.38
C GLN A 50 -16.24 0.80 -34.17
N ILE A 51 -17.28 0.02 -34.50
CA ILE A 51 -17.25 -1.44 -34.62
C ILE A 51 -16.71 -1.80 -36.02
N ASP A 52 -15.49 -2.32 -36.10
CA ASP A 52 -14.82 -2.58 -37.39
C ASP A 52 -15.47 -3.70 -38.21
N PHE A 53 -15.54 -3.50 -39.53
CA PHE A 53 -15.69 -4.53 -40.56
C PHE A 53 -14.31 -4.82 -41.21
N GLU A 54 -14.12 -6.00 -41.82
CA GLU A 54 -12.81 -6.56 -42.24
C GLU A 54 -11.95 -5.68 -43.19
N GLY A 55 -10.62 -5.59 -42.96
CA GLY A 55 -9.64 -4.94 -43.86
C GLY A 55 -8.30 -4.50 -43.22
N PHE A 56 -7.33 -4.01 -44.01
CA PHE A 56 -5.97 -3.59 -43.56
C PHE A 56 -5.95 -2.40 -42.59
N ALA A 57 -6.98 -1.54 -42.63
CA ALA A 57 -7.20 -0.50 -41.61
C ALA A 57 -7.32 -1.08 -40.19
N ASN A 58 -7.68 -2.37 -40.07
CA ASN A 58 -7.80 -3.05 -38.79
C ASN A 58 -6.45 -3.35 -38.13
N TYR A 59 -5.34 -3.41 -38.87
CA TYR A 59 -4.03 -3.72 -38.26
C TYR A 59 -3.49 -2.55 -37.42
N PHE A 60 -3.46 -1.35 -38.01
CA PHE A 60 -3.04 -0.14 -37.28
C PHE A 60 -3.97 0.15 -36.09
N LYS A 61 -5.28 -0.02 -36.30
CA LYS A 61 -6.30 0.15 -35.26
C LYS A 61 -6.17 -0.89 -34.14
N SER A 62 -5.90 -2.15 -34.48
CA SER A 62 -5.59 -3.22 -33.52
C SER A 62 -4.36 -2.89 -32.68
N ASN A 63 -3.30 -2.36 -33.30
CA ASN A 63 -2.11 -1.95 -32.56
C ASN A 63 -2.37 -0.75 -31.63
N LEU A 64 -3.23 0.19 -32.06
CA LEU A 64 -3.67 1.29 -31.20
C LEU A 64 -4.42 0.76 -29.97
N TYR A 65 -5.39 -0.14 -30.14
CA TYR A 65 -6.08 -0.76 -29.00
C TYR A 65 -5.12 -1.46 -28.01
N ALA A 66 -4.10 -2.13 -28.54
CA ALA A 66 -3.16 -2.92 -27.74
C ALA A 66 -2.10 -2.08 -27.01
N LEU A 67 -1.59 -1.01 -27.64
CA LEU A 67 -0.42 -0.27 -27.16
C LEU A 67 -0.73 1.10 -26.59
N LEU A 68 -1.79 1.76 -27.06
CA LEU A 68 -2.06 3.15 -26.70
C LEU A 68 -2.31 3.33 -25.19
N PRO A 69 -3.12 2.51 -24.50
CA PRO A 69 -3.32 2.69 -23.06
C PRO A 69 -2.03 2.53 -22.27
N GLU A 70 -1.15 1.57 -22.63
CA GLU A 70 0.16 1.43 -21.97
C GLU A 70 1.03 2.67 -22.20
N ILE A 71 1.10 3.19 -23.43
CA ILE A 71 1.87 4.42 -23.71
C ILE A 71 1.35 5.59 -22.88
N LEU A 72 0.03 5.84 -22.91
CA LEU A 72 -0.58 6.94 -22.17
C LEU A 72 -0.41 6.77 -20.66
N SER A 73 -0.50 5.54 -20.14
CA SER A 73 -0.29 5.23 -18.72
C SER A 73 1.11 5.65 -18.24
N ARG A 74 2.13 5.57 -19.09
CA ARG A 74 3.50 5.95 -18.72
C ARG A 74 3.76 7.43 -18.87
N LEU A 75 3.18 8.05 -19.89
CA LEU A 75 3.35 9.48 -20.08
C LEU A 75 2.60 10.28 -19.01
N CYS A 76 1.41 9.82 -18.58
CA CYS A 76 0.54 10.57 -17.66
C CYS A 76 1.22 10.96 -16.34
N VAL A 77 2.19 10.18 -15.86
CA VAL A 77 2.91 10.48 -14.60
C VAL A 77 3.83 11.70 -14.71
N LYS A 78 4.10 12.23 -15.91
CA LYS A 78 4.87 13.46 -16.12
C LYS A 78 4.16 14.39 -17.11
N THR A 79 2.94 14.81 -16.76
CA THR A 79 2.13 15.73 -17.57
C THR A 79 1.52 16.85 -16.73
N SER A 80 1.13 17.95 -17.39
CA SER A 80 0.36 19.03 -16.77
C SER A 80 -1.02 18.57 -16.31
N PHE A 81 -1.62 19.32 -15.38
CA PHE A 81 -2.97 19.04 -14.89
C PHE A 81 -4.01 19.04 -16.02
N GLU A 82 -3.92 20.00 -16.93
CA GLU A 82 -4.84 20.15 -18.06
C GLU A 82 -4.79 18.93 -19.01
N VAL A 83 -3.58 18.38 -19.24
CA VAL A 83 -3.41 17.17 -20.05
C VAL A 83 -3.91 15.93 -19.31
N LYS A 84 -3.67 15.82 -17.99
CA LYS A 84 -4.25 14.75 -17.16
C LYS A 84 -5.78 14.74 -17.21
N VAL A 85 -6.44 15.90 -17.18
CA VAL A 85 -7.91 15.99 -17.31
C VAL A 85 -8.38 15.51 -18.69
N LYS A 86 -7.65 15.81 -19.77
CA LYS A 86 -7.98 15.28 -21.11
C LYS A 86 -7.82 13.76 -21.17
N LEU A 87 -6.78 13.22 -20.55
CA LEU A 87 -6.58 11.78 -20.41
C LEU A 87 -7.72 11.11 -19.63
N LEU A 88 -8.21 11.76 -18.56
CA LEU A 88 -9.32 11.24 -17.75
C LEU A 88 -10.62 11.18 -18.55
N ASN A 89 -10.90 12.20 -19.35
CA ASN A 89 -12.07 12.19 -20.25
C ASN A 89 -11.94 11.11 -21.34
N TYR A 90 -10.75 10.95 -21.92
CA TYR A 90 -10.52 9.86 -22.87
C TYR A 90 -10.66 8.47 -22.23
N LEU A 91 -10.20 8.30 -20.99
CA LEU A 91 -10.42 7.06 -20.23
C LEU A 91 -11.91 6.80 -20.00
N LEU A 92 -12.69 7.84 -19.65
CA LEU A 92 -14.14 7.74 -19.53
C LEU A 92 -14.80 7.33 -20.85
N GLU A 93 -14.34 7.84 -22.00
CA GLU A 93 -14.81 7.42 -23.32
C GLU A 93 -14.50 5.94 -23.61
N ILE A 94 -13.31 5.45 -23.23
CA ILE A 94 -12.96 4.02 -23.35
C ILE A 94 -13.92 3.16 -22.53
N TYR A 95 -14.19 3.53 -21.26
CA TYR A 95 -15.09 2.75 -20.40
C TYR A 95 -16.52 2.70 -20.95
N ASN A 96 -17.00 3.80 -21.55
CA ASN A 96 -18.33 3.87 -22.18
C ASN A 96 -18.37 3.26 -23.59
N SER A 97 -17.23 2.83 -24.13
CA SER A 97 -17.14 2.36 -25.50
C SER A 97 -17.84 1.01 -25.70
N PRO A 98 -18.59 0.82 -26.81
CA PRO A 98 -19.13 -0.48 -27.20
C PRO A 98 -18.05 -1.48 -27.66
N VAL A 99 -16.80 -1.03 -27.86
CA VAL A 99 -15.65 -1.86 -28.26
C VAL A 99 -14.55 -1.91 -27.19
N ARG A 100 -14.89 -1.58 -25.94
CA ARG A 100 -13.95 -1.48 -24.80
C ARG A 100 -13.11 -2.74 -24.60
N GLU A 101 -13.66 -3.92 -24.89
CA GLU A 101 -13.00 -5.22 -24.74
C GLU A 101 -11.72 -5.35 -25.57
N LYS A 102 -11.61 -4.58 -26.66
CA LYS A 102 -10.42 -4.56 -27.55
C LYS A 102 -9.21 -3.89 -26.91
N PHE A 103 -9.42 -2.94 -25.98
CA PHE A 103 -8.31 -2.23 -25.35
C PHE A 103 -7.57 -3.14 -24.36
N MET A 104 -6.24 -2.96 -24.29
CA MET A 104 -5.34 -3.69 -23.38
C MET A 104 -4.69 -2.73 -22.39
N ASN A 105 -4.31 -3.23 -21.20
CA ASN A 105 -3.63 -2.44 -20.15
C ASN A 105 -4.41 -1.19 -19.67
N VAL A 106 -5.75 -1.23 -19.72
CA VAL A 106 -6.58 -0.11 -19.25
C VAL A 106 -6.57 0.00 -17.72
N ASP A 107 -6.39 -1.11 -17.02
CA ASP A 107 -6.11 -1.19 -15.58
C ASP A 107 -4.90 -0.32 -15.20
N LYS A 108 -3.76 -0.53 -15.88
CA LYS A 108 -2.54 0.26 -15.64
C LYS A 108 -2.70 1.73 -16.00
N PHE A 109 -3.46 2.03 -17.06
CA PHE A 109 -3.76 3.41 -17.43
C PHE A 109 -4.63 4.09 -16.37
N THR A 110 -5.65 3.39 -15.88
CA THR A 110 -6.53 3.87 -14.81
C THR A 110 -5.72 4.11 -13.53
N ASP A 111 -4.99 3.11 -13.04
CA ASP A 111 -4.15 3.21 -11.84
C ASP A 111 -3.18 4.40 -11.89
N ARG A 112 -2.29 4.41 -12.89
CA ARG A 112 -1.26 5.46 -13.01
C ARG A 112 -1.85 6.86 -13.18
N LEU A 113 -2.96 6.98 -13.93
CA LEU A 113 -3.60 8.28 -14.13
C LEU A 113 -4.27 8.77 -12.85
N ILE A 114 -5.07 7.94 -12.18
CA ILE A 114 -5.75 8.32 -10.94
C ILE A 114 -4.73 8.69 -9.86
N ASN A 115 -3.66 7.89 -9.72
CA ASN A 115 -2.57 8.15 -8.76
C ASN A 115 -1.61 9.26 -9.18
N SER A 116 -1.76 9.84 -10.38
CA SER A 116 -1.03 11.05 -10.79
C SER A 116 -1.72 12.35 -10.37
N PHE A 117 -2.98 12.28 -9.96
CA PHE A 117 -3.71 13.40 -9.39
C PHE A 117 -3.46 13.48 -7.88
N SER A 118 -3.33 14.70 -7.36
CA SER A 118 -3.38 14.93 -5.91
C SER A 118 -4.74 14.59 -5.34
N LYS A 119 -4.80 14.38 -4.02
CA LYS A 119 -6.06 14.11 -3.34
C LYS A 119 -7.09 15.23 -3.58
N ILE A 120 -6.65 16.47 -3.53
CA ILE A 120 -7.49 17.65 -3.81
C ILE A 120 -7.97 17.64 -5.27
N GLU A 121 -7.10 17.36 -6.23
CA GLU A 121 -7.46 17.25 -7.64
C GLU A 121 -8.49 16.13 -7.87
N GLN A 122 -8.31 14.95 -7.28
CA GLN A 122 -9.25 13.83 -7.38
C GLN A 122 -10.65 14.23 -6.89
N ILE A 123 -10.73 14.93 -5.75
CA ILE A 123 -12.02 15.38 -5.20
C ILE A 123 -12.64 16.47 -6.07
N ASN A 124 -11.85 17.41 -6.58
CA ASN A 124 -12.36 18.43 -7.51
C ASN A 124 -12.86 17.83 -8.84
N LEU A 125 -12.37 16.64 -9.22
CA LEU A 125 -12.78 15.91 -10.42
C LEU A 125 -13.91 14.90 -10.15
N ILE A 126 -14.54 14.93 -8.97
CA ILE A 126 -15.57 13.94 -8.58
C ILE A 126 -16.73 13.85 -9.58
N ASP A 127 -17.15 14.99 -10.16
CA ASP A 127 -18.23 15.00 -11.16
C ASP A 127 -17.89 14.23 -12.45
N ILE A 128 -16.60 14.11 -12.80
CA ILE A 128 -16.15 13.29 -13.93
C ILE A 128 -16.06 11.83 -13.47
N LEU A 129 -15.47 11.58 -12.29
CA LEU A 129 -15.27 10.23 -11.76
C LEU A 129 -16.59 9.49 -11.52
N LEU A 130 -17.65 10.19 -11.11
CA LEU A 130 -18.97 9.59 -10.93
C LEU A 130 -19.72 9.30 -12.25
N LYS A 131 -19.20 9.74 -13.40
CA LYS A 131 -19.78 9.43 -14.73
C LYS A 131 -19.28 8.10 -15.30
N PHE A 132 -18.28 7.47 -14.68
CA PHE A 132 -17.80 6.16 -15.12
C PHE A 132 -18.92 5.12 -15.03
N PRO A 133 -19.15 4.32 -16.08
CA PRO A 133 -20.23 3.35 -16.11
C PRO A 133 -19.99 2.26 -15.07
N ASN A 134 -21.07 1.77 -14.47
CA ASN A 134 -21.01 0.57 -13.63
C ASN A 134 -20.83 -0.65 -14.53
N LEU A 135 -19.63 -1.22 -14.54
CA LEU A 135 -19.31 -2.42 -15.32
C LEU A 135 -19.41 -3.72 -14.50
N GLY A 136 -19.75 -3.61 -13.21
CA GLY A 136 -19.90 -4.72 -12.30
C GLY A 136 -18.73 -5.70 -12.31
N ASN A 137 -19.05 -6.99 -12.41
CA ASN A 137 -18.09 -8.10 -12.51
C ASN A 137 -17.99 -8.55 -13.97
N ASP A 138 -17.67 -7.69 -14.94
CA ASP A 138 -17.39 -8.12 -16.32
C ASP A 138 -16.09 -8.98 -16.30
N THR A 139 -16.23 -10.24 -15.85
CA THR A 139 -15.18 -11.16 -15.37
C THR A 139 -14.40 -11.82 -16.49
N HIS A 140 -14.76 -11.57 -17.75
CA HIS A 140 -13.97 -12.10 -18.86
C HIS A 140 -12.62 -11.38 -19.00
N PHE A 141 -12.48 -10.17 -18.44
CA PHE A 141 -11.24 -9.41 -18.46
C PHE A 141 -11.15 -8.50 -17.23
N LEU A 142 -10.28 -8.82 -16.26
CA LEU A 142 -9.91 -8.00 -15.08
C LEU A 142 -9.24 -6.65 -15.47
N LYS A 143 -9.65 -6.02 -16.57
CA LYS A 143 -9.03 -4.83 -17.18
C LYS A 143 -9.70 -3.52 -16.75
N TYR A 144 -10.91 -3.59 -16.18
CA TYR A 144 -11.77 -2.43 -15.93
C TYR A 144 -12.25 -2.45 -14.48
N GLU A 145 -11.55 -1.74 -13.62
CA GLU A 145 -11.95 -1.54 -12.23
C GLU A 145 -12.61 -0.17 -12.06
N ASN A 146 -13.32 0.03 -10.96
CA ASN A 146 -13.82 1.36 -10.60
C ASN A 146 -12.63 2.31 -10.42
N PRO A 147 -12.50 3.43 -11.16
CA PRO A 147 -11.35 4.32 -11.01
C PRO A 147 -11.13 4.83 -9.58
N LEU A 148 -12.21 4.90 -8.78
CA LEU A 148 -12.14 5.30 -7.38
C LEU A 148 -11.50 4.23 -6.46
N SER A 149 -11.36 2.97 -6.91
CA SER A 149 -10.62 1.93 -6.17
C SER A 149 -9.12 2.25 -6.10
N TYR A 150 -8.58 2.92 -7.12
CA TYR A 150 -7.16 3.33 -7.17
C TYR A 150 -6.88 4.64 -6.43
N ALA A 151 -7.91 5.44 -6.14
CA ALA A 151 -7.73 6.74 -5.54
C ALA A 151 -7.19 6.63 -4.11
N GLU A 152 -5.94 7.09 -3.89
CA GLU A 152 -5.25 7.03 -2.60
C GLU A 152 -6.13 7.57 -1.47
N SER A 153 -6.28 6.76 -0.44
CA SER A 153 -7.26 6.99 0.62
C SER A 153 -6.61 7.29 1.98
N GLU A 154 -5.28 7.27 2.06
CA GLU A 154 -4.53 7.47 3.31
C GLU A 154 -4.31 8.95 3.65
N LYS A 155 -4.30 9.83 2.65
CA LYS A 155 -4.13 11.28 2.85
C LYS A 155 -5.46 11.93 3.26
N LYS A 156 -5.48 12.49 4.47
CA LYS A 156 -6.61 13.30 4.95
C LYS A 156 -6.65 14.62 4.19
N LEU A 157 -7.84 15.06 3.81
CA LEU A 157 -8.03 16.40 3.27
C LEU A 157 -7.80 17.44 4.38
N PRO A 158 -7.26 18.63 4.07
CA PRO A 158 -7.22 19.74 5.00
C PRO A 158 -8.61 20.06 5.55
N ILE A 159 -8.70 20.43 6.83
CA ILE A 159 -9.98 20.76 7.49
C ILE A 159 -10.70 21.88 6.73
N GLU A 160 -9.94 22.89 6.27
CA GLU A 160 -10.43 24.07 5.55
C GLU A 160 -10.73 23.82 4.07
N PHE A 161 -10.59 22.58 3.58
CA PHE A 161 -10.84 22.26 2.18
C PHE A 161 -12.33 22.38 1.83
N ASN A 162 -12.63 23.29 0.90
CA ASN A 162 -13.97 23.50 0.35
C ASN A 162 -14.36 22.31 -0.55
N ARG A 163 -15.14 21.39 0.02
CA ARG A 163 -15.62 20.20 -0.68
C ARG A 163 -16.65 20.57 -1.75
N PRO A 164 -16.59 19.94 -2.94
CA PRO A 164 -17.57 20.18 -3.99
C PRO A 164 -18.97 19.72 -3.56
N LYS A 165 -19.99 20.45 -4.00
CA LYS A 165 -21.38 20.06 -3.80
C LYS A 165 -21.75 18.96 -4.80
N LEU A 166 -22.10 17.77 -4.30
CA LEU A 166 -22.54 16.68 -5.15
C LEU A 166 -23.90 16.97 -5.79
N ASN A 167 -24.09 16.46 -7.02
CA ASN A 167 -25.41 16.43 -7.65
C ASN A 167 -26.32 15.44 -6.90
N SER A 168 -27.42 15.96 -6.31
CA SER A 168 -28.35 15.16 -5.50
C SER A 168 -29.01 14.03 -6.29
N GLU A 169 -29.38 14.25 -7.55
CA GLU A 169 -30.02 13.22 -8.38
C GLU A 169 -29.06 12.04 -8.63
N LEU A 170 -27.79 12.35 -8.85
CA LEU A 170 -26.76 11.33 -9.04
C LEU A 170 -26.56 10.53 -7.76
N VAL A 171 -26.45 11.20 -6.61
CA VAL A 171 -26.32 10.53 -5.30
C VAL A 171 -27.54 9.64 -5.03
N ASP A 172 -28.76 10.15 -5.23
CA ASP A 172 -29.99 9.37 -5.05
C ASP A 172 -30.01 8.14 -5.96
N SER A 173 -29.52 8.27 -7.19
CA SER A 173 -29.40 7.16 -8.14
C SER A 173 -28.40 6.08 -7.68
N LEU A 174 -27.29 6.48 -7.05
CA LEU A 174 -26.30 5.56 -6.48
C LEU A 174 -26.92 4.78 -5.31
N PHE A 175 -27.58 5.46 -4.37
CA PHE A 175 -28.26 4.81 -3.25
C PHE A 175 -29.41 3.90 -3.71
N LYS A 176 -30.17 4.30 -4.72
CA LYS A 176 -31.17 3.42 -5.36
C LYS A 176 -30.53 2.18 -5.96
N SER A 177 -29.42 2.35 -6.69
CA SER A 177 -28.68 1.25 -7.32
C SER A 177 -28.12 0.28 -6.28
N ALA A 178 -27.52 0.79 -5.20
CA ALA A 178 -26.96 -0.02 -4.12
C ALA A 178 -27.99 -0.92 -3.42
N ARG A 179 -29.27 -0.52 -3.41
CA ARG A 179 -30.39 -1.31 -2.85
C ARG A 179 -30.90 -2.41 -3.80
N LEU A 180 -30.79 -2.20 -5.11
CA LEU A 180 -31.43 -3.02 -6.14
C LEU A 180 -30.45 -4.03 -6.79
N LEU A 181 -29.21 -3.61 -7.02
CA LEU A 181 -28.19 -4.41 -7.69
C LEU A 181 -27.60 -5.48 -6.75
N LYS A 182 -26.88 -6.44 -7.34
CA LYS A 182 -26.21 -7.55 -6.63
C LYS A 182 -24.85 -7.83 -7.24
N GLY A 183 -24.00 -8.59 -6.52
CA GLY A 183 -22.70 -9.02 -7.03
C GLY A 183 -21.80 -7.84 -7.40
N GLY A 184 -21.05 -7.97 -8.50
CA GLY A 184 -20.09 -6.94 -8.95
C GLY A 184 -20.69 -5.57 -9.18
N GLU A 185 -21.90 -5.51 -9.75
CA GLU A 185 -22.57 -4.24 -10.02
C GLU A 185 -22.90 -3.51 -8.71
N ARG A 186 -23.27 -4.25 -7.65
CA ARG A 186 -23.42 -3.67 -6.32
C ARG A 186 -22.07 -3.26 -5.74
N SER A 187 -21.05 -4.11 -5.85
CA SER A 187 -19.69 -3.83 -5.37
C SER A 187 -19.13 -2.51 -5.92
N TRP A 188 -19.32 -2.27 -7.22
CA TRP A 188 -18.92 -1.03 -7.88
C TRP A 188 -19.55 0.20 -7.22
N ILE A 189 -20.87 0.17 -7.03
CA ILE A 189 -21.63 1.28 -6.44
C ILE A 189 -21.24 1.48 -4.98
N ILE A 190 -21.07 0.40 -4.22
CA ILE A 190 -20.62 0.48 -2.83
C ILE A 190 -19.21 1.08 -2.74
N CYS A 191 -18.28 0.68 -3.61
CA CYS A 191 -16.95 1.29 -3.69
C CYS A 191 -17.03 2.80 -3.90
N THR A 192 -17.88 3.26 -4.82
CA THR A 192 -18.14 4.69 -5.04
C THR A 192 -18.72 5.37 -3.79
N LEU A 193 -19.73 4.80 -3.15
CA LEU A 193 -20.35 5.37 -1.96
C LEU A 193 -19.39 5.44 -0.76
N LEU A 194 -18.57 4.42 -0.57
CA LEU A 194 -17.52 4.40 0.46
C LEU A 194 -16.42 5.42 0.19
N PHE A 195 -16.06 5.63 -1.08
CA PHE A 195 -15.17 6.73 -1.45
C PHE A 195 -15.78 8.09 -1.06
N LEU A 196 -17.06 8.32 -1.36
CA LEU A 196 -17.73 9.56 -0.98
C LEU A 196 -17.79 9.74 0.55
N GLU A 197 -18.08 8.67 1.29
CA GLU A 197 -18.12 8.67 2.76
C GLU A 197 -16.76 9.04 3.35
N LYS A 198 -15.70 8.37 2.90
CA LYS A 198 -14.33 8.54 3.40
C LYS A 198 -13.76 9.95 3.18
N ASN A 199 -14.32 10.72 2.24
CA ASN A 199 -13.91 12.09 1.94
C ASN A 199 -14.89 13.15 2.48
N ASP A 200 -15.79 12.76 3.40
CA ASP A 200 -16.83 13.60 4.00
C ASP A 200 -17.74 14.28 2.96
N LEU A 201 -18.02 13.61 1.84
CA LEU A 201 -18.93 14.10 0.80
C LEU A 201 -20.39 13.65 1.02
N LEU A 202 -20.63 12.80 2.01
CA LEU A 202 -21.97 12.36 2.41
C LEU A 202 -22.44 13.09 3.68
N SER A 203 -23.72 13.45 3.72
CA SER A 203 -24.35 13.98 4.93
C SER A 203 -24.52 12.88 6.00
N LYS A 204 -24.76 13.27 7.25
CA LYS A 204 -25.01 12.32 8.35
C LYS A 204 -26.14 11.31 8.02
N GLY A 205 -27.26 11.78 7.49
CA GLY A 205 -28.37 10.90 7.11
C GLY A 205 -28.03 9.93 5.98
N LEU A 206 -27.27 10.37 4.98
CA LEU A 206 -26.80 9.49 3.90
C LEU A 206 -25.78 8.45 4.40
N ARG A 207 -24.99 8.79 5.42
CA ARG A 207 -24.07 7.85 6.07
C ARG A 207 -24.83 6.76 6.83
N GLU A 208 -25.87 7.11 7.58
CA GLU A 208 -26.74 6.15 8.28
C GLU A 208 -27.45 5.22 7.28
N GLU A 209 -27.93 5.78 6.17
CA GLU A 209 -28.52 5.02 5.07
C GLU A 209 -27.51 4.06 4.43
N LEU A 210 -26.28 4.51 4.19
CA LEU A 210 -25.21 3.67 3.66
C LEU A 210 -24.93 2.49 4.59
N GLY A 211 -24.88 2.73 5.91
CA GLY A 211 -24.76 1.66 6.91
C GLY A 211 -25.89 0.63 6.77
N SER A 212 -27.14 1.09 6.66
CA SER A 212 -28.29 0.20 6.46
C SER A 212 -28.19 -0.63 5.17
N ILE A 213 -27.71 -0.03 4.07
CA ILE A 213 -27.56 -0.72 2.78
C ILE A 213 -26.42 -1.74 2.81
N LEU A 214 -25.29 -1.40 3.43
CA LEU A 214 -24.12 -2.27 3.55
C LEU A 214 -24.51 -3.57 4.24
N TRP A 215 -25.16 -3.46 5.41
CA TRP A 215 -25.46 -4.58 6.29
C TRP A 215 -26.77 -5.31 5.99
N LYS A 216 -27.52 -4.89 4.97
CA LYS A 216 -28.74 -5.58 4.51
C LYS A 216 -28.43 -6.95 3.89
N ASN A 217 -27.30 -7.07 3.20
CA ASN A 217 -26.89 -8.29 2.50
C ASN A 217 -25.63 -8.84 3.18
N THR A 218 -25.75 -9.93 3.91
CA THR A 218 -24.64 -10.55 4.65
C THR A 218 -24.39 -11.99 4.24
N ASP A 219 -23.18 -12.48 4.49
CA ASP A 219 -22.84 -13.90 4.34
C ASP A 219 -23.25 -14.72 5.57
N SER A 220 -22.87 -15.99 5.59
CA SER A 220 -23.10 -16.91 6.71
C SER A 220 -22.38 -16.49 8.00
N THR A 221 -21.37 -15.62 7.93
CA THR A 221 -20.68 -15.06 9.08
C THR A 221 -21.32 -13.75 9.57
N GLY A 222 -22.40 -13.30 8.92
CA GLY A 222 -23.12 -12.08 9.26
C GLY A 222 -22.45 -10.79 8.76
N PHE A 223 -21.36 -10.88 8.00
CA PHE A 223 -20.67 -9.71 7.45
C PHE A 223 -21.20 -9.35 6.07
N PRO A 224 -21.16 -8.07 5.67
CA PRO A 224 -21.60 -7.64 4.35
C PRO A 224 -20.94 -8.42 3.20
N VAL A 225 -21.74 -8.74 2.17
CA VAL A 225 -21.28 -9.36 0.90
C VAL A 225 -21.19 -8.34 -0.22
N ASP A 226 -20.67 -8.79 -1.37
CA ASP A 226 -20.48 -8.00 -2.60
C ASP A 226 -19.57 -6.78 -2.37
N ILE A 227 -18.60 -6.92 -1.47
CA ILE A 227 -17.57 -5.91 -1.16
C ILE A 227 -16.27 -6.68 -0.97
N ASN A 228 -15.24 -6.32 -1.73
CA ASN A 228 -13.95 -7.02 -1.69
C ASN A 228 -13.05 -6.53 -0.55
N TYR A 229 -13.58 -6.50 0.68
CA TYR A 229 -12.85 -6.09 1.87
C TYR A 229 -12.65 -7.25 2.85
N HIS A 230 -11.50 -7.23 3.53
CA HIS A 230 -11.27 -8.06 4.71
C HIS A 230 -12.29 -7.75 5.81
N LYS A 231 -12.59 -8.73 6.66
CA LYS A 231 -13.63 -8.62 7.68
C LYS A 231 -13.35 -7.52 8.69
N PHE A 232 -12.08 -7.25 8.99
CA PHE A 232 -11.69 -6.17 9.90
C PHE A 232 -12.12 -4.78 9.40
N ALA A 233 -12.26 -4.58 8.08
CA ALA A 233 -12.66 -3.28 7.54
C ALA A 233 -14.06 -2.87 8.01
N PHE A 234 -14.97 -3.83 8.21
CA PHE A 234 -16.34 -3.58 8.67
C PHE A 234 -16.43 -3.07 10.11
N LEU A 235 -15.33 -3.11 10.87
CA LEU A 235 -15.23 -2.47 12.19
C LEU A 235 -15.21 -0.93 12.08
N PHE A 236 -14.82 -0.40 10.92
CA PHE A 236 -14.65 1.05 10.67
C PHE A 236 -15.74 1.63 9.77
N LEU A 237 -16.51 0.78 9.08
CA LEU A 237 -17.53 1.20 8.14
C LEU A 237 -18.85 1.54 8.83
N PRO A 238 -19.69 2.39 8.22
CA PRO A 238 -21.02 2.68 8.74
C PRO A 238 -21.83 1.39 8.98
N HIS A 239 -22.52 1.33 10.12
CA HIS A 239 -23.39 0.22 10.49
C HIS A 239 -24.65 0.71 11.20
N PRO A 240 -25.77 -0.03 11.14
CA PRO A 240 -26.94 0.21 11.98
C PRO A 240 -26.62 0.10 13.47
N GLU A 241 -27.39 0.80 14.32
CA GLU A 241 -27.19 0.81 15.77
C GLU A 241 -27.36 -0.57 16.41
N GLU A 242 -28.19 -1.43 15.83
CA GLU A 242 -28.47 -2.77 16.34
C GLU A 242 -27.35 -3.78 16.05
N ILE A 243 -26.43 -3.44 15.14
CA ILE A 243 -25.31 -4.29 14.78
C ILE A 243 -24.11 -3.93 15.66
N ASN A 244 -23.52 -4.96 16.26
CA ASN A 244 -22.25 -4.85 16.98
C ASN A 244 -21.16 -5.57 16.17
N PRO A 245 -20.38 -4.84 15.33
CA PRO A 245 -19.33 -5.42 14.51
C PRO A 245 -18.23 -6.11 15.32
N GLU A 246 -17.88 -5.58 16.51
CA GLU A 246 -16.85 -6.18 17.38
C GLU A 246 -17.27 -7.59 17.83
N ARG A 247 -18.51 -7.75 18.32
CA ARG A 247 -19.03 -9.06 18.75
C ARG A 247 -19.03 -10.05 17.59
N LEU A 248 -19.52 -9.61 16.42
CA LEU A 248 -19.57 -10.44 15.22
C LEU A 248 -18.17 -10.87 14.75
N PHE A 249 -17.22 -9.95 14.81
CA PHE A 249 -15.83 -10.21 14.45
C PHE A 249 -15.18 -11.25 15.39
N LYS A 250 -15.39 -11.13 16.70
CA LYS A 250 -14.91 -12.13 17.66
C LYS A 250 -15.50 -13.52 17.40
N GLU A 251 -16.81 -13.59 17.14
CA GLU A 251 -17.49 -14.85 16.77
C GLU A 251 -16.92 -15.45 15.48
N TYR A 252 -16.63 -14.61 14.48
CA TYR A 252 -15.96 -15.04 13.24
C TYR A 252 -14.57 -15.62 13.52
N ILE A 253 -13.70 -14.91 14.25
CA ILE A 253 -12.34 -15.38 14.58
C ILE A 253 -12.37 -16.69 15.36
N LYS A 254 -13.32 -16.85 16.28
CA LYS A 254 -13.50 -18.07 17.06
C LYS A 254 -13.84 -19.27 16.18
N ASN A 255 -14.68 -19.08 15.17
CA ASN A 255 -15.13 -20.14 14.28
C ASN A 255 -14.22 -20.39 13.07
N ALA A 256 -13.37 -19.41 12.71
CA ALA A 256 -12.41 -19.55 11.63
C ALA A 256 -11.28 -20.54 11.98
N SER A 257 -10.65 -21.15 10.99
CA SER A 257 -9.49 -22.03 11.17
C SER A 257 -8.26 -21.45 10.48
N PHE A 258 -7.09 -21.57 11.12
CA PHE A 258 -5.82 -21.27 10.45
C PHE A 258 -5.55 -22.29 9.32
N PRO A 259 -4.82 -21.90 8.26
CA PRO A 259 -4.57 -22.77 7.11
C PRO A 259 -3.45 -23.78 7.39
N ILE A 260 -3.73 -24.75 8.28
CA ILE A 260 -2.80 -25.79 8.71
C ILE A 260 -2.68 -26.88 7.63
N GLN A 261 -1.55 -26.91 6.90
CA GLN A 261 -1.32 -27.89 5.84
C GLN A 261 -1.21 -29.31 6.39
N GLY A 262 -0.57 -29.51 7.54
CA GLY A 262 -0.36 -30.83 8.15
C GLY A 262 -1.65 -31.58 8.50
N LYS A 263 -2.77 -30.86 8.62
CA LYS A 263 -4.13 -31.39 8.85
C LYS A 263 -4.97 -31.55 7.58
N SER A 264 -4.49 -31.07 6.43
CA SER A 264 -5.20 -31.20 5.17
C SER A 264 -5.26 -32.66 4.70
N ALA A 265 -6.33 -33.02 4.00
CA ALA A 265 -6.45 -34.34 3.36
C ALA A 265 -5.41 -34.53 2.24
N ASP A 266 -5.01 -33.44 1.59
CA ASP A 266 -3.97 -33.42 0.56
C ASP A 266 -2.67 -32.81 1.11
N LYS A 267 -1.86 -33.64 1.76
CA LYS A 267 -0.60 -33.21 2.41
C LYS A 267 0.49 -32.77 1.42
N ASP A 268 0.35 -33.13 0.14
CA ASP A 268 1.32 -32.83 -0.91
C ASP A 268 0.86 -31.66 -1.81
N GLY A 269 -0.45 -31.42 -1.91
CA GLY A 269 -1.05 -30.24 -2.54
C GLY A 269 -0.90 -28.98 -1.68
N ILE A 270 0.30 -28.38 -1.72
CA ILE A 270 0.56 -27.10 -1.07
C ILE A 270 0.09 -25.97 -1.99
N SER A 271 -0.83 -25.14 -1.50
CA SER A 271 -1.22 -23.91 -2.20
C SER A 271 -0.07 -22.90 -2.15
N ILE A 272 0.51 -22.59 -3.31
CA ILE A 272 1.60 -21.63 -3.46
C ILE A 272 1.04 -20.32 -4.00
N GLY A 273 1.52 -19.20 -3.48
CA GLY A 273 1.24 -17.88 -4.06
C GLY A 273 -0.07 -17.26 -3.59
N THR A 274 -0.74 -17.87 -2.60
CA THR A 274 -1.74 -17.18 -1.78
C THR A 274 -1.02 -16.15 -0.92
N ARG A 275 -0.74 -14.97 -1.47
CA ARG A 275 -0.05 -13.86 -0.78
C ARG A 275 -0.82 -13.27 0.41
N GLU A 276 -1.92 -13.90 0.81
CA GLU A 276 -2.82 -13.41 1.84
C GLU A 276 -3.29 -14.58 2.71
N ILE A 277 -3.08 -14.43 4.03
CA ILE A 277 -3.71 -15.27 5.03
C ILE A 277 -4.77 -14.39 5.69
N SER A 278 -6.01 -14.49 5.18
CA SER A 278 -7.09 -13.57 5.54
C SER A 278 -7.27 -13.45 7.06
N LEU A 279 -7.21 -14.57 7.79
CA LEU A 279 -7.37 -14.57 9.25
C LEU A 279 -6.28 -13.76 9.97
N CYS A 280 -5.01 -13.85 9.54
CA CYS A 280 -3.92 -13.05 10.12
C CYS A 280 -4.08 -11.57 9.77
N ILE A 281 -4.46 -11.26 8.53
CA ILE A 281 -4.72 -9.89 8.08
C ILE A 281 -5.87 -9.27 8.89
N ASP A 282 -6.95 -10.03 9.08
CA ASP A 282 -8.11 -9.62 9.87
C ASP A 282 -7.73 -9.33 11.32
N LEU A 283 -7.02 -10.25 11.98
CA LEU A 283 -6.56 -10.06 13.35
C LEU A 283 -5.67 -8.83 13.52
N VAL A 284 -4.69 -8.64 12.63
CA VAL A 284 -3.75 -7.51 12.69
C VAL A 284 -4.43 -6.19 12.31
N GLY A 285 -5.35 -6.20 11.36
CA GLY A 285 -6.14 -5.03 10.98
C GLY A 285 -7.10 -4.57 12.08
N ALA A 286 -7.63 -5.51 12.86
CA ALA A 286 -8.54 -5.26 13.98
C ALA A 286 -7.85 -4.89 15.30
N ARG A 287 -6.50 -4.88 15.36
CA ARG A 287 -5.70 -4.79 16.59
C ARG A 287 -6.07 -3.65 17.55
N ASN A 288 -6.49 -2.50 17.00
CA ASN A 288 -6.82 -1.30 17.78
C ASN A 288 -8.33 -1.16 18.05
N GLN A 289 -9.17 -2.02 17.48
CA GLN A 289 -10.63 -1.92 17.56
C GLN A 289 -11.24 -2.97 18.47
N ILE A 290 -10.56 -4.11 18.65
CA ILE A 290 -11.08 -5.23 19.43
C ILE A 290 -10.40 -5.28 20.78
N ASN A 291 -11.19 -5.31 21.85
CA ASN A 291 -10.66 -5.57 23.18
C ASN A 291 -10.74 -7.06 23.51
N TRP A 292 -9.65 -7.78 23.25
CA TRP A 292 -9.54 -9.20 23.55
C TRP A 292 -9.48 -9.46 25.06
N ALA A 293 -10.32 -10.38 25.53
CA ALA A 293 -10.23 -10.92 26.87
C ALA A 293 -9.02 -11.87 26.98
N LYS A 294 -8.56 -12.10 28.22
CA LYS A 294 -7.34 -12.88 28.48
C LYS A 294 -7.46 -14.32 27.96
N ASP A 295 -8.58 -14.98 28.23
CA ASP A 295 -8.88 -16.33 27.76
C ASP A 295 -8.93 -16.40 26.22
N GLU A 296 -9.47 -15.38 25.55
CA GLU A 296 -9.46 -15.29 24.09
C GLU A 296 -8.03 -15.20 23.53
N ILE A 297 -7.12 -14.47 24.19
CA ILE A 297 -5.70 -14.39 23.80
C ILE A 297 -4.98 -15.72 23.98
N ILE A 298 -5.26 -16.45 25.07
CA ILE A 298 -4.68 -17.77 25.34
C ILE A 298 -5.15 -18.79 24.29
N GLU A 299 -6.45 -18.79 23.99
CA GLU A 299 -7.04 -19.66 22.95
C GLU A 299 -6.43 -19.36 21.58
N LEU A 300 -6.34 -18.09 21.21
CA LEU A 300 -5.74 -17.66 19.95
C LEU A 300 -4.27 -18.07 19.86
N SER A 301 -3.50 -17.86 20.93
CA SER A 301 -2.09 -18.27 21.01
C SER A 301 -1.93 -19.78 20.83
N SER A 302 -2.79 -20.58 21.47
CA SER A 302 -2.80 -22.04 21.36
C SER A 302 -3.04 -22.52 19.92
N ARG A 303 -3.97 -21.87 19.20
CA ARG A 303 -4.24 -22.16 17.78
C ARG A 303 -3.06 -21.81 16.87
N LEU A 304 -2.32 -20.75 17.17
CA LEU A 304 -1.09 -20.41 16.42
C LEU A 304 0.05 -21.39 16.68
N PHE A 305 0.25 -21.82 17.93
CA PHE A 305 1.25 -22.86 18.23
C PHE A 305 0.91 -24.18 17.54
N GLU A 306 -0.37 -24.56 17.54
CA GLU A 306 -0.81 -25.73 16.79
C GLU A 306 -0.45 -25.60 15.31
N TRP A 307 -0.72 -24.44 14.70
CA TRP A 307 -0.34 -24.21 13.31
C TRP A 307 1.17 -24.35 13.07
N TRP A 308 1.99 -23.73 13.92
CA TRP A 308 3.45 -23.88 13.87
C TRP A 308 3.88 -25.34 13.96
N ASP A 309 3.40 -26.08 14.96
CA ASP A 309 3.84 -27.44 15.24
C ASP A 309 3.50 -28.41 14.11
N PHE A 310 2.35 -28.25 13.46
CA PHE A 310 1.95 -29.09 12.33
C PHE A 310 2.71 -28.77 11.05
N ASP A 311 3.06 -27.50 10.81
CA ASP A 311 3.56 -27.06 9.51
C ASP A 311 5.08 -26.79 9.47
N LYS A 312 5.77 -26.68 10.61
CA LYS A 312 7.23 -26.44 10.65
C LYS A 312 8.05 -27.51 9.93
N ILE A 313 7.53 -28.73 9.85
CA ILE A 313 8.13 -29.84 9.08
C ILE A 313 8.33 -29.50 7.60
N TYR A 314 7.52 -28.61 7.03
CA TYR A 314 7.65 -28.22 5.63
C TYR A 314 8.84 -27.28 5.41
N LEU A 315 9.21 -26.48 6.41
CA LEU A 315 10.48 -25.73 6.37
C LEU A 315 11.67 -26.69 6.35
N GLU A 316 11.66 -27.73 7.19
CA GLU A 316 12.70 -28.77 7.19
C GLU A 316 12.78 -29.47 5.83
N LYS A 317 11.64 -29.94 5.32
CA LYS A 317 11.51 -30.70 4.07
C LYS A 317 12.06 -29.91 2.87
N TYR A 318 11.80 -28.61 2.79
CA TYR A 318 12.16 -27.77 1.65
C TYR A 318 13.39 -26.87 1.85
N SER A 319 14.01 -26.88 3.04
CA SER A 319 15.17 -26.04 3.40
C SER A 319 16.42 -26.22 2.53
N LYS A 320 16.54 -27.35 1.80
CA LYS A 320 17.72 -27.66 0.97
C LYS A 320 17.97 -26.65 -0.15
N ARG A 321 16.92 -25.97 -0.63
CA ARG A 321 17.00 -24.91 -1.64
C ARG A 321 16.14 -23.75 -1.16
N LYS A 322 16.77 -22.66 -0.70
CA LYS A 322 16.05 -21.48 -0.20
C LYS A 322 15.21 -20.81 -1.30
N GLU A 323 15.51 -21.11 -2.55
CA GLU A 323 14.80 -20.65 -3.74
C GLU A 323 13.51 -21.43 -4.00
N ASP A 324 13.28 -22.57 -3.32
CA ASP A 324 12.07 -23.38 -3.47
C ASP A 324 10.83 -22.59 -3.07
N ASP A 325 9.85 -22.50 -3.97
CA ASP A 325 8.64 -21.71 -3.77
C ASP A 325 7.81 -22.20 -2.56
N ARG A 326 7.91 -23.50 -2.21
CA ARG A 326 7.24 -24.03 -1.01
C ARG A 326 7.94 -23.58 0.26
N TYR A 327 9.28 -23.55 0.27
CA TYR A 327 10.03 -23.00 1.40
C TYR A 327 9.67 -21.52 1.60
N LYS A 328 9.64 -20.73 0.51
CA LYS A 328 9.22 -19.32 0.55
C LYS A 328 7.78 -19.14 1.02
N GLU A 329 6.85 -19.98 0.56
CA GLU A 329 5.45 -19.98 0.97
C GLU A 329 5.32 -20.19 2.49
N PHE A 330 5.94 -21.23 3.06
CA PHE A 330 5.87 -21.45 4.51
C PHE A 330 6.58 -20.37 5.31
N LYS A 331 7.73 -19.86 4.83
CA LYS A 331 8.39 -18.71 5.44
C LYS A 331 7.47 -17.49 5.48
N PHE A 332 6.77 -17.21 4.38
CA PHE A 332 5.77 -16.15 4.30
C PHE A 332 4.62 -16.38 5.28
N ARG A 333 4.05 -17.59 5.31
CA ARG A 333 2.94 -17.93 6.23
C ARG A 333 3.31 -17.69 7.68
N PHE A 334 4.47 -18.16 8.11
CA PHE A 334 4.93 -17.95 9.47
C PHE A 334 5.28 -16.50 9.75
N SER A 335 5.80 -15.74 8.78
CA SER A 335 5.95 -14.29 8.93
C SER A 335 4.62 -13.61 9.26
N LYS A 336 3.51 -14.01 8.62
CA LYS A 336 2.16 -13.51 8.95
C LYS A 336 1.64 -13.98 10.31
N MET A 337 2.02 -15.19 10.75
CA MET A 337 1.76 -15.62 12.12
C MET A 337 2.50 -14.73 13.14
N LEU A 338 3.75 -14.35 12.87
CA LEU A 338 4.50 -13.44 13.74
C LEU A 338 3.81 -12.07 13.86
N ASP A 339 3.20 -11.56 12.79
CA ASP A 339 2.43 -10.31 12.84
C ASP A 339 1.31 -10.39 13.91
N VAL A 340 0.62 -11.53 14.01
CA VAL A 340 -0.43 -11.74 15.03
C VAL A 340 0.18 -11.77 16.43
N PHE A 341 1.31 -12.46 16.63
CA PHE A 341 1.98 -12.46 17.93
C PHE A 341 2.41 -11.06 18.36
N VAL A 342 3.00 -10.29 17.45
CA VAL A 342 3.54 -8.95 17.71
C VAL A 342 2.43 -7.93 18.00
N PHE A 343 1.38 -7.91 17.19
CA PHE A 343 0.38 -6.83 17.22
C PHE A 343 -0.89 -7.16 17.99
N VAL A 344 -1.20 -8.44 18.24
CA VAL A 344 -2.44 -8.85 18.90
C VAL A 344 -2.15 -9.49 20.25
N ILE A 345 -1.20 -10.44 20.30
CA ILE A 345 -0.95 -11.26 21.50
C ILE A 345 -0.06 -10.52 22.51
N ALA A 346 1.16 -10.14 22.12
CA ALA A 346 2.14 -9.51 23.02
C ALA A 346 1.60 -8.27 23.76
N PRO A 347 0.87 -7.34 23.12
CA PRO A 347 0.34 -6.16 23.82
C PRO A 347 -0.71 -6.47 24.89
N LYS A 348 -1.36 -7.64 24.82
CA LYS A 348 -2.46 -8.06 25.69
C LYS A 348 -2.07 -9.12 26.71
N LEU A 349 -0.84 -9.62 26.64
CA LEU A 349 -0.32 -10.53 27.64
C LEU A 349 0.15 -9.74 28.87
N ASP A 350 -0.29 -10.18 30.04
CA ASP A 350 0.22 -9.73 31.34
C ASP A 350 0.68 -10.95 32.14
N PHE A 351 1.93 -10.92 32.60
CA PHE A 351 2.72 -12.11 32.96
C PHE A 351 2.86 -12.37 34.45
N GLU A 352 1.89 -11.98 35.26
CA GLU A 352 1.88 -12.51 36.63
C GLU A 352 1.49 -14.01 36.69
N TYR A 353 0.93 -14.63 35.63
CA TYR A 353 0.24 -15.93 35.80
C TYR A 353 0.39 -17.03 34.73
N GLU A 354 1.29 -16.98 33.73
CA GLU A 354 1.35 -18.03 32.68
C GLU A 354 2.76 -18.51 32.28
N ALA A 355 3.40 -19.30 33.16
CA ALA A 355 4.72 -19.88 32.91
C ALA A 355 4.76 -20.82 31.68
N GLU A 356 3.70 -21.58 31.41
CA GLU A 356 3.65 -22.49 30.26
C GLU A 356 3.66 -21.74 28.93
N LEU A 357 2.85 -20.68 28.81
CA LEU A 357 2.79 -19.85 27.60
C LEU A 357 4.13 -19.17 27.34
N LYS A 358 4.77 -18.65 28.39
CA LYS A 358 6.13 -18.08 28.30
C LYS A 358 7.12 -19.08 27.71
N ASN A 359 7.14 -20.32 28.22
CA ASN A 359 8.05 -21.35 27.72
C ASN A 359 7.78 -21.71 26.25
N LYS A 360 6.51 -21.77 25.83
CA LYS A 360 6.15 -22.01 24.42
C LYS A 360 6.60 -20.88 23.50
N ILE A 361 6.49 -19.62 23.93
CA ILE A 361 6.98 -18.47 23.16
C ILE A 361 8.50 -18.51 23.00
N VAL A 362 9.24 -18.82 24.08
CA VAL A 362 10.70 -18.95 24.04
C VAL A 362 11.10 -20.07 23.07
N SER A 363 10.48 -21.26 23.18
CA SER A 363 10.73 -22.38 22.27
C SER A 363 10.44 -22.01 20.82
N LEU A 364 9.33 -21.32 20.56
CA LEU A 364 8.97 -20.85 19.23
C LEU A 364 10.06 -19.94 18.64
N ILE A 365 10.56 -18.96 19.41
CA ILE A 365 11.63 -18.04 18.97
C ILE A 365 12.90 -18.81 18.60
N GLU A 366 13.32 -19.76 19.44
CA GLU A 366 14.50 -20.59 19.18
C GLU A 366 14.35 -21.44 17.92
N GLU A 367 13.19 -22.06 17.73
CA GLU A 367 12.92 -22.85 16.53
C GLU A 367 12.88 -21.98 15.27
N LEU A 368 12.24 -20.80 15.31
CA LEU A 368 12.23 -19.86 14.19
C LEU A 368 13.64 -19.44 13.77
N LYS A 369 14.51 -19.14 14.75
CA LYS A 369 15.94 -18.83 14.51
C LYS A 369 16.66 -19.99 13.84
N LYS A 370 16.41 -21.24 14.26
CA LYS A 370 16.97 -22.45 13.62
C LYS A 370 16.59 -22.53 12.13
N PHE A 371 15.41 -22.03 11.76
CA PHE A 371 14.94 -21.97 10.37
C PHE A 371 15.37 -20.72 9.58
N SER A 372 16.22 -19.87 10.15
CA SER A 372 16.62 -18.58 9.55
C SER A 372 15.42 -17.66 9.26
N ILE A 373 14.40 -17.70 10.12
CA ILE A 373 13.30 -16.74 10.10
C ILE A 373 13.70 -15.58 11.03
N PRO A 374 13.71 -14.32 10.55
CA PRO A 374 13.98 -13.16 11.39
C PRO A 374 12.96 -13.07 12.54
N THR A 375 13.45 -12.77 13.75
CA THR A 375 12.69 -12.83 15.01
C THR A 375 12.82 -11.58 15.88
N LEU A 376 13.67 -10.61 15.52
CA LEU A 376 13.91 -9.44 16.36
C LEU A 376 12.65 -8.65 16.65
N ARG A 377 11.74 -8.50 15.67
CA ARG A 377 10.48 -7.78 15.91
C ARG A 377 9.57 -8.52 16.91
N LEU A 378 9.62 -9.85 16.90
CA LEU A 378 8.90 -10.70 17.86
C LEU A 378 9.53 -10.55 19.25
N GLU A 379 10.86 -10.65 19.33
CA GLU A 379 11.60 -10.50 20.58
C GLU A 379 11.37 -9.11 21.19
N ALA A 380 11.44 -8.05 20.38
CA ALA A 380 11.13 -6.68 20.78
C ALA A 380 9.71 -6.54 21.35
N ALA A 381 8.71 -7.18 20.72
CA ALA A 381 7.33 -7.12 21.18
C ALA A 381 7.14 -7.71 22.59
N PHE A 382 8.01 -8.65 22.96
CA PHE A 382 7.96 -9.39 24.21
C PHE A 382 8.93 -8.89 25.31
N VAL A 383 9.60 -7.76 25.09
CA VAL A 383 10.46 -7.12 26.10
C VAL A 383 9.66 -6.65 27.32
N LYS A 384 8.53 -5.94 27.11
CA LYS A 384 7.66 -5.46 28.21
C LYS A 384 7.18 -6.59 29.11
N ASN A 385 6.97 -7.74 28.49
CA ASN A 385 6.50 -8.96 29.12
C ASN A 385 7.61 -9.76 29.83
N LYS A 386 8.87 -9.31 29.78
CA LYS A 386 10.03 -9.98 30.38
C LYS A 386 10.19 -11.43 29.90
N ILE A 387 9.83 -11.70 28.66
CA ILE A 387 10.15 -12.98 27.99
C ILE A 387 11.50 -12.85 27.28
N CYS A 388 11.74 -11.69 26.66
CA CYS A 388 13.00 -11.36 26.00
C CYS A 388 13.71 -10.23 26.74
N GLU A 389 15.02 -10.36 26.88
CA GLU A 389 15.87 -9.35 27.52
C GLU A 389 16.18 -8.21 26.55
N LEU A 390 15.99 -6.97 26.98
CA LEU A 390 16.17 -5.78 26.14
C LEU A 390 17.58 -5.67 25.57
N GLU A 391 18.61 -5.99 26.36
CA GLU A 391 20.01 -5.93 25.94
C GLU A 391 20.30 -6.87 24.77
N ASN A 392 19.75 -8.09 24.79
CA ASN A 392 19.91 -9.05 23.71
C ASN A 392 19.24 -8.57 22.43
N VAL A 393 18.06 -7.95 22.54
CA VAL A 393 17.37 -7.37 21.38
C VAL A 393 18.17 -6.21 20.79
N LEU A 394 18.74 -5.34 21.62
CA LEU A 394 19.58 -4.22 21.16
C LEU A 394 20.84 -4.69 20.42
N ILE A 395 21.54 -5.70 20.95
CA ILE A 395 22.69 -6.32 20.28
C ILE A 395 22.25 -6.94 18.94
N GLY A 396 21.09 -7.60 18.94
CA GLY A 396 20.48 -8.14 17.73
C GLY A 396 20.24 -7.08 16.66
N ILE A 397 19.63 -5.95 17.03
CA ILE A 397 19.38 -4.81 16.13
C ILE A 397 20.70 -4.27 15.56
N GLU A 398 21.69 -4.00 16.41
CA GLU A 398 22.99 -3.46 16.01
C GLU A 398 23.68 -4.35 14.97
N ASN A 399 23.60 -5.67 15.14
CA ASN A 399 24.16 -6.65 14.22
C ASN A 399 23.35 -6.77 12.90
N GLN A 400 22.01 -6.69 12.98
CA GLN A 400 21.13 -7.02 11.85
C GLN A 400 20.81 -5.81 10.95
N ILE A 401 20.81 -4.57 11.48
CA ILE A 401 20.55 -3.36 10.69
C ILE A 401 21.59 -3.15 9.58
N ASN A 402 22.80 -3.69 9.78
CA ASN A 402 23.90 -3.66 8.82
C ASN A 402 24.00 -4.91 7.92
N SER A 403 23.04 -5.83 7.99
CA SER A 403 23.01 -7.05 7.17
C SER A 403 23.00 -6.73 5.65
N PRO A 404 23.49 -7.64 4.78
CA PRO A 404 23.23 -7.58 3.35
C PRO A 404 21.85 -8.14 2.96
N ASP A 405 21.12 -8.76 3.90
CA ASP A 405 19.80 -9.33 3.67
C ASP A 405 18.68 -8.35 4.04
N ILE A 406 17.83 -8.02 3.07
CA ILE A 406 16.77 -7.02 3.24
C ILE A 406 15.69 -7.45 4.24
N GLU A 407 15.39 -8.76 4.31
CA GLU A 407 14.41 -9.28 5.28
C GLU A 407 14.91 -9.10 6.72
N THR A 408 16.19 -9.39 6.94
CA THR A 408 16.88 -9.17 8.23
C THR A 408 16.90 -7.68 8.63
N ILE A 409 17.22 -6.77 7.69
CA ILE A 409 17.19 -5.33 7.95
C ILE A 409 15.76 -4.86 8.28
N THR A 410 14.77 -5.34 7.52
CA THR A 410 13.36 -4.99 7.72
C THR A 410 12.88 -5.44 9.10
N ASP A 411 13.27 -6.64 9.54
CA ASP A 411 12.95 -7.16 10.87
C ASP A 411 13.59 -6.33 12.00
N ALA A 412 14.86 -5.92 11.83
CA ALA A 412 15.54 -5.03 12.76
C ALA A 412 14.86 -3.64 12.83
N SER A 413 14.49 -3.07 11.69
CA SER A 413 13.77 -1.78 11.61
C SER A 413 12.41 -1.85 12.32
N ASN A 414 11.67 -2.94 12.10
CA ASN A 414 10.40 -3.19 12.79
C ASN A 414 10.60 -3.39 14.31
N ALA A 415 11.70 -4.00 14.73
CA ALA A 415 12.06 -4.14 16.14
C ALA A 415 12.34 -2.78 16.80
N ILE A 416 13.07 -1.89 16.12
CA ILE A 416 13.29 -0.49 16.55
C ILE A 416 11.94 0.20 16.76
N TYR A 417 11.06 0.19 15.76
CA TYR A 417 9.74 0.80 15.86
C TYR A 417 8.92 0.22 17.03
N ARG A 418 8.97 -1.11 17.20
CA ARG A 418 8.24 -1.78 18.29
C ARG A 418 8.74 -1.40 19.67
N LEU A 419 10.05 -1.26 19.85
CA LEU A 419 10.66 -0.82 21.11
C LEU A 419 10.35 0.65 21.42
N LEU A 420 10.19 1.49 20.39
CA LEU A 420 9.78 2.89 20.58
C LEU A 420 8.31 3.01 21.00
N ASP A 421 7.44 2.14 20.48
CA ASP A 421 6.00 2.05 20.78
C ASP A 421 5.71 1.48 22.18
N ILE A 422 6.50 0.50 22.60
CA ILE A 422 6.40 -0.06 23.95
C ILE A 422 7.13 0.89 24.91
N ASN A 423 6.40 1.70 25.66
CA ASN A 423 7.02 2.57 26.66
C ASN A 423 7.65 1.74 27.80
N ILE A 424 8.98 1.54 27.75
CA ILE A 424 9.74 0.81 28.77
C ILE A 424 10.15 1.81 29.85
N GLU A 425 9.60 1.66 31.06
CA GLU A 425 9.97 2.48 32.21
C GLU A 425 11.47 2.34 32.53
N ASN A 426 12.13 3.48 32.77
CA ASN A 426 13.56 3.69 33.06
C ASN A 426 14.47 3.86 31.82
N SER A 427 15.01 5.08 31.66
CA SER A 427 16.00 5.53 30.65
C SER A 427 15.49 5.91 29.25
N GLU A 428 14.22 6.30 29.14
CA GLU A 428 13.51 6.60 27.87
C GLU A 428 14.33 7.43 26.85
N ASN A 429 15.09 8.45 27.27
CA ASN A 429 15.81 9.31 26.33
C ASN A 429 17.07 8.69 25.72
N ILE A 430 17.94 8.04 26.50
CA ILE A 430 19.21 7.50 25.98
C ILE A 430 18.93 6.29 25.08
N PHE A 431 18.01 5.42 25.53
CA PHE A 431 17.61 4.23 24.79
C PHE A 431 16.96 4.60 23.45
N SER A 432 15.94 5.46 23.46
CA SER A 432 15.27 5.91 22.22
C SER A 432 16.24 6.63 21.30
N THR A 433 17.19 7.41 21.87
CA THR A 433 18.23 8.07 21.08
C THR A 433 19.10 7.06 20.34
N LYS A 434 19.56 5.99 20.98
CA LYS A 434 20.38 4.95 20.33
C LYS A 434 19.62 4.24 19.22
N LEU A 435 18.35 3.90 19.46
CA LEU A 435 17.49 3.23 18.49
C LEU A 435 17.30 4.04 17.20
N ILE A 436 16.94 5.32 17.33
CA ILE A 436 16.76 6.22 16.18
C ILE A 436 18.09 6.47 15.48
N ASP A 437 19.21 6.44 16.21
CA ASP A 437 20.53 6.66 15.63
C ASP A 437 20.93 5.58 14.63
N PHE A 438 20.53 4.32 14.84
CA PHE A 438 20.80 3.23 13.88
C PHE A 438 20.17 3.52 12.51
N GLU A 439 18.91 3.96 12.49
CA GLU A 439 18.20 4.31 11.26
C GLU A 439 18.77 5.58 10.62
N ALA A 440 19.05 6.61 11.44
CA ALA A 440 19.63 7.87 10.98
C ALA A 440 21.01 7.66 10.34
N GLN A 441 21.83 6.73 10.87
CA GLN A 441 23.12 6.36 10.28
C GLN A 441 22.97 5.70 8.91
N MET A 442 21.96 4.85 8.70
CA MET A 442 21.70 4.22 7.40
C MET A 442 21.40 5.27 6.32
N VAL A 443 20.61 6.29 6.66
CA VAL A 443 20.33 7.43 5.77
C VAL A 443 21.58 8.30 5.57
N PHE A 444 22.32 8.56 6.64
CA PHE A 444 23.54 9.36 6.59
C PHE A 444 24.63 8.73 5.70
N TRP A 445 24.80 7.42 5.75
CA TRP A 445 25.78 6.70 4.91
C TRP A 445 25.23 6.31 3.54
N ARG A 446 23.92 6.49 3.30
CA ARG A 446 23.26 6.18 2.02
C ARG A 446 23.55 4.74 1.56
N LYS A 447 23.52 3.79 2.50
CA LYS A 447 23.84 2.39 2.22
C LYS A 447 22.74 1.80 1.32
N PRO A 448 23.03 1.36 0.07
CA PRO A 448 21.98 1.00 -0.89
C PRO A 448 21.01 -0.06 -0.37
N VAL A 449 21.53 -1.12 0.27
CA VAL A 449 20.71 -2.16 0.86
C VAL A 449 20.10 -1.65 2.17
N GLY A 450 18.78 -1.48 2.17
CA GLY A 450 18.01 -1.05 3.35
C GLY A 450 17.79 0.46 3.46
N LEU A 451 18.31 1.28 2.53
CA LEU A 451 18.11 2.74 2.58
C LEU A 451 16.63 3.12 2.55
N SER A 452 15.87 2.64 1.56
CA SER A 452 14.43 2.92 1.46
C SER A 452 13.69 2.48 2.73
N ASN A 453 14.00 1.29 3.27
CA ASN A 453 13.45 0.82 4.54
C ASN A 453 13.74 1.78 5.69
N SER A 454 14.98 2.27 5.80
CA SER A 454 15.40 3.17 6.88
C SER A 454 14.72 4.54 6.75
N ILE A 455 14.65 5.09 5.53
CA ILE A 455 13.92 6.34 5.23
C ILE A 455 12.45 6.22 5.65
N ASN A 456 11.82 5.09 5.32
CA ASN A 456 10.41 4.84 5.62
C ASN A 456 10.16 4.59 7.11
N SER A 457 11.09 3.89 7.78
CA SER A 457 11.11 3.72 9.24
C SER A 457 11.17 5.08 9.94
N ILE A 458 12.08 5.97 9.51
CA ILE A 458 12.20 7.33 10.07
C ILE A 458 10.94 8.16 9.81
N CYS A 459 10.27 8.03 8.65
CA CYS A 459 8.98 8.69 8.43
C CYS A 459 7.97 8.30 9.51
N LEU A 460 7.84 7.00 9.81
CA LEU A 460 6.94 6.50 10.86
C LEU A 460 7.37 6.96 12.26
N ILE A 461 8.67 7.04 12.53
CA ILE A 461 9.21 7.56 13.80
C ILE A 461 8.87 9.04 13.96
N ILE A 462 9.02 9.87 12.93
CA ILE A 462 8.64 11.29 12.99
C ILE A 462 7.14 11.44 13.21
N GLU A 463 6.32 10.63 12.54
CA GLU A 463 4.86 10.71 12.68
C GLU A 463 4.35 10.35 14.08
N ASN A 464 4.95 9.36 14.73
CA ASN A 464 4.42 8.79 15.98
C ASN A 464 5.25 9.13 17.22
N PHE A 465 6.52 9.51 17.05
CA PHE A 465 7.51 9.70 18.12
C PHE A 465 8.40 10.93 17.86
N SER A 466 7.83 12.00 17.30
CA SER A 466 8.55 13.23 16.93
C SER A 466 9.34 13.86 18.07
N ASP A 467 8.89 13.68 19.31
CA ASP A 467 9.50 14.16 20.55
C ASP A 467 10.81 13.44 20.87
N LYS A 468 10.98 12.19 20.43
CA LYS A 468 12.20 11.38 20.63
C LYS A 468 13.32 11.71 19.63
N VAL A 469 13.02 12.45 18.56
CA VAL A 469 13.97 12.81 17.50
C VAL A 469 14.73 14.08 17.89
N ASN A 470 16.04 13.96 18.13
CA ASN A 470 16.88 15.08 18.58
C ASN A 470 17.69 15.72 17.41
N GLU A 471 18.37 16.83 17.69
CA GLU A 471 19.19 17.56 16.69
C GLU A 471 20.31 16.71 16.07
N MET A 472 20.88 15.74 16.80
CA MET A 472 21.91 14.87 16.24
C MET A 472 21.33 13.96 15.15
N HIS A 473 20.14 13.40 15.38
CA HIS A 473 19.42 12.61 14.38
C HIS A 473 19.07 13.46 13.18
N LEU A 474 18.49 14.64 13.41
CA LEU A 474 18.11 15.58 12.34
C LEU A 474 19.32 15.92 11.46
N ASN A 475 20.47 16.26 12.07
CA ASN A 475 21.68 16.59 11.31
C ASN A 475 22.16 15.43 10.42
N LYS A 476 22.16 14.18 10.93
CA LYS A 476 22.52 12.98 10.15
C LYS A 476 21.57 12.77 8.96
N ILE A 477 20.28 12.86 9.22
CA ILE A 477 19.23 12.67 8.22
C ILE A 477 19.32 13.75 7.14
N ILE A 478 19.45 15.03 7.54
CA ILE A 478 19.56 16.16 6.61
C ILE A 478 20.79 16.03 5.73
N GLN A 479 21.95 15.65 6.27
CA GLN A 479 23.16 15.42 5.47
C GLN A 479 23.00 14.24 4.49
N GLY A 480 22.31 13.17 4.90
CA GLY A 480 21.95 12.09 3.98
C GLY A 480 21.06 12.57 2.83
N LEU A 481 19.99 13.29 3.17
CA LEU A 481 19.02 13.84 2.20
C LEU A 481 19.65 14.86 1.24
N GLU A 482 20.63 15.65 1.68
CA GLU A 482 21.34 16.62 0.85
C GLU A 482 22.08 15.91 -0.29
N ASN A 483 22.82 14.86 0.03
CA ASN A 483 23.52 14.05 -0.97
C ASN A 483 22.54 13.33 -1.91
N LEU A 484 21.43 12.84 -1.39
CA LEU A 484 20.41 12.13 -2.18
C LEU A 484 19.74 13.02 -3.23
N ILE A 485 19.73 14.35 -3.10
CA ILE A 485 19.23 15.26 -4.14
C ILE A 485 19.93 14.99 -5.48
N TYR A 486 21.25 14.87 -5.44
CA TYR A 486 22.10 14.67 -6.61
C TYR A 486 22.22 13.19 -6.99
N GLU A 487 22.45 12.30 -6.01
CA GLU A 487 22.64 10.86 -6.27
C GLU A 487 21.39 10.19 -6.89
N THR A 488 20.19 10.68 -6.55
CA THR A 488 18.93 10.15 -7.09
C THR A 488 18.41 10.89 -8.32
N SER A 489 19.14 11.90 -8.80
CA SER A 489 18.79 12.56 -10.05
C SER A 489 19.02 11.60 -11.21
N VAL A 490 18.00 11.36 -12.02
CA VAL A 490 18.09 10.61 -13.30
C VAL A 490 19.06 11.25 -14.31
N LEU A 491 19.36 12.54 -14.16
CA LEU A 491 20.33 13.25 -15.00
C LEU A 491 21.77 13.03 -14.53
N ASN A 492 21.95 12.43 -13.35
CA ASN A 492 23.25 12.09 -12.82
C ASN A 492 23.69 10.71 -13.34
N GLU A 493 24.83 10.68 -14.01
CA GLU A 493 25.42 9.47 -14.62
C GLU A 493 26.24 8.63 -13.62
N ILE A 494 26.25 8.97 -12.33
CA ILE A 494 26.91 8.16 -11.33
C ILE A 494 26.16 6.84 -11.09
N ASP A 495 26.88 5.72 -11.22
CA ASP A 495 26.41 4.35 -11.05
C ASP A 495 26.42 3.90 -9.56
N ILE A 496 25.79 4.66 -8.66
CA ILE A 496 25.52 4.19 -7.29
C ILE A 496 24.23 3.35 -7.26
N TYR A 497 23.22 3.80 -8.00
CA TYR A 497 21.88 3.22 -8.06
C TYR A 497 21.48 3.06 -9.52
N ASP A 498 20.73 2.01 -9.83
CA ASP A 498 20.04 1.95 -11.12
C ASP A 498 18.88 2.97 -11.18
N ASP A 499 18.37 3.28 -12.37
CA ASP A 499 17.35 4.33 -12.54
C ASP A 499 16.04 4.04 -11.80
N TYR A 500 15.70 2.76 -11.60
CA TYR A 500 14.52 2.37 -10.85
C TYR A 500 14.73 2.68 -9.35
N GLN A 501 15.87 2.27 -8.80
CA GLN A 501 16.30 2.57 -7.44
C GLN A 501 16.40 4.08 -7.20
N LYS A 502 16.97 4.85 -8.15
CA LYS A 502 17.03 6.32 -8.06
C LYS A 502 15.65 6.91 -7.81
N LEU A 503 14.66 6.54 -8.63
CA LEU A 503 13.31 7.09 -8.52
C LEU A 503 12.56 6.62 -7.27
N GLU A 504 12.78 5.38 -6.83
CA GLU A 504 12.22 4.87 -5.57
C GLU A 504 12.78 5.63 -4.36
N ILE A 505 14.10 5.72 -4.24
CA ILE A 505 14.77 6.43 -3.15
C ILE A 505 14.42 7.93 -3.19
N ARG A 506 14.29 8.52 -4.38
CA ARG A 506 13.88 9.93 -4.55
C ARG A 506 12.48 10.18 -4.02
N LYS A 507 11.54 9.28 -4.31
CA LYS A 507 10.17 9.34 -3.78
C LYS A 507 10.17 9.22 -2.25
N ASP A 508 10.87 8.24 -1.71
CA ASP A 508 10.95 8.04 -0.25
C ASP A 508 11.63 9.23 0.45
N SER A 509 12.69 9.79 -0.15
CA SER A 509 13.40 10.98 0.33
C SER A 509 12.53 12.24 0.31
N ALA A 510 11.72 12.43 -0.73
CA ALA A 510 10.76 13.52 -0.82
C ALA A 510 9.71 13.44 0.30
N ARG A 511 9.19 12.23 0.58
CA ARG A 511 8.27 11.99 1.70
C ARG A 511 8.89 12.31 3.05
N LEU A 512 10.09 11.79 3.31
CA LEU A 512 10.80 12.08 4.56
C LEU A 512 11.10 13.58 4.71
N SER A 513 11.51 14.23 3.63
CA SER A 513 11.77 15.68 3.62
C SER A 513 10.53 16.50 3.94
N PHE A 514 9.34 16.11 3.45
CA PHE A 514 8.09 16.76 3.80
C PHE A 514 7.74 16.59 5.29
N LYS A 515 7.91 15.37 5.84
CA LYS A 515 7.70 15.11 7.28
C LYS A 515 8.63 15.93 8.16
N LEU A 516 9.90 16.02 7.79
CA LEU A 516 10.87 16.89 8.46
C LEU A 516 10.48 18.36 8.33
N PHE A 517 10.06 18.82 7.15
CA PHE A 517 9.65 20.20 6.94
C PHE A 517 8.52 20.60 7.90
N ASN A 518 7.51 19.74 8.05
CA ASN A 518 6.42 19.95 9.01
C ASN A 518 6.93 19.89 10.46
N LEU A 519 7.83 18.97 10.80
CA LEU A 519 8.45 18.91 12.13
C LEU A 519 9.20 20.21 12.49
N TYR A 520 9.94 20.79 11.55
CA TYR A 520 10.63 22.07 11.77
C TYR A 520 9.64 23.23 11.94
N LEU A 521 8.56 23.26 11.14
CA LEU A 521 7.47 24.23 11.31
C LEU A 521 6.81 24.12 12.68
N ASP A 522 6.46 22.91 13.11
CA ASP A 522 5.81 22.64 14.39
C ASP A 522 6.70 23.03 15.57
N ARG A 523 8.02 22.89 15.43
CA ARG A 523 9.02 23.33 16.42
C ARG A 523 9.33 24.84 16.37
N GLY A 524 8.83 25.57 15.38
CA GLY A 524 9.18 26.98 15.16
C GLY A 524 10.67 27.20 14.85
N ALA A 525 11.35 26.18 14.31
CA ALA A 525 12.77 26.22 13.99
C ALA A 525 13.02 26.71 12.56
N GLU A 526 14.23 27.19 12.27
CA GLU A 526 14.62 27.57 10.91
C GLU A 526 14.66 26.33 10.01
N ILE A 527 14.01 26.42 8.85
CA ILE A 527 13.93 25.31 7.89
C ILE A 527 15.28 25.15 7.18
N PRO A 528 15.94 23.97 7.26
CA PRO A 528 17.21 23.75 6.58
C PRO A 528 17.13 23.96 5.06
N PRO A 529 18.17 24.51 4.41
CA PRO A 529 18.21 24.70 2.96
C PRO A 529 17.92 23.42 2.17
N THR A 530 18.38 22.26 2.67
CA THR A 530 18.13 20.95 2.09
C THR A 530 16.64 20.64 1.95
N LEU A 531 15.81 20.99 2.95
CA LEU A 531 14.36 20.77 2.88
C LEU A 531 13.68 21.71 1.89
N ASN A 532 14.16 22.95 1.77
CA ASN A 532 13.68 23.89 0.74
C ASN A 532 14.07 23.43 -0.68
N ALA A 533 15.22 22.78 -0.85
CA ALA A 533 15.61 22.17 -2.11
C ALA A 533 14.67 21.01 -2.49
N TRP A 534 14.36 20.11 -1.56
CA TRP A 534 13.36 19.04 -1.78
C TRP A 534 11.96 19.57 -2.07
N LYS A 535 11.54 20.64 -1.38
CA LYS A 535 10.30 21.35 -1.70
C LYS A 535 10.28 21.83 -3.16
N SER A 536 11.37 22.44 -3.59
CA SER A 536 11.51 22.97 -4.96
C SER A 536 11.48 21.85 -6.01
N ILE A 537 12.11 20.70 -5.71
CA ILE A 537 12.03 19.49 -6.53
C ILE A 537 10.58 19.03 -6.68
N CYS A 538 9.84 18.90 -5.57
CA CYS A 538 8.46 18.41 -5.59
C CYS A 538 7.47 19.42 -6.21
N GLN A 539 7.83 20.70 -6.25
CA GLN A 539 7.04 21.75 -6.92
C GLN A 539 7.38 21.91 -8.40
N SER A 540 8.47 21.29 -8.87
CA SER A 540 8.88 21.36 -10.27
C SER A 540 7.83 20.75 -11.20
N GLU A 541 7.58 21.41 -12.33
CA GLU A 541 6.79 20.84 -13.42
C GLU A 541 7.52 19.69 -14.12
N GLU A 542 8.85 19.64 -14.01
CA GLU A 542 9.71 18.65 -14.66
C GLU A 542 9.86 17.35 -13.87
N GLU A 543 9.28 17.26 -12.67
CA GLU A 543 9.35 16.08 -11.81
C GLU A 543 8.14 15.16 -12.02
N PHE A 544 8.28 13.87 -11.73
CA PHE A 544 7.18 12.91 -11.80
C PHE A 544 6.12 13.17 -10.72
N SER A 545 4.85 12.95 -11.09
CA SER A 545 3.70 13.15 -10.20
C SER A 545 3.81 12.33 -8.92
N ASP A 546 4.28 11.08 -8.99
CA ASP A 546 4.45 10.23 -7.80
C ASP A 546 5.47 10.77 -6.79
N ILE A 547 6.48 11.51 -7.23
CA ILE A 547 7.44 12.24 -6.38
C ILE A 547 6.85 13.56 -5.90
N LYS A 548 6.24 14.36 -6.79
CA LYS A 548 5.62 15.65 -6.45
C LYS A 548 4.57 15.51 -5.35
N LEU A 549 3.75 14.45 -5.44
CA LEU A 549 2.67 14.17 -4.51
C LEU A 549 3.14 13.75 -3.10
N GLN A 550 4.44 13.56 -2.88
CA GLN A 550 4.97 13.33 -1.54
C GLN A 550 5.04 14.61 -0.69
N TRP A 551 4.91 15.79 -1.31
CA TRP A 551 4.92 17.08 -0.62
C TRP A 551 3.49 17.60 -0.31
N GLN A 552 2.62 16.70 0.16
CA GLN A 552 1.20 16.97 0.39
C GLN A 552 0.65 16.22 1.60
#